data_AF-A0A938QWV4-F1
#
_entry.id   AF-A0A938QWV4-F1
#
_cell.length_a   1.000
_cell.length_b   1.000
_cell.length_c   1.000
_cell.angle_alpha   90.00
_cell.angle_beta   90.00
_cell.angle_gamma   90.00
#
_symmetry.space_group_name_H-M   'P 1'
#
loop_
_entity.id
_entity.type
_entity.pdbx_description
1 polymer ?
#
loop_
_entity_poly.entity_id
_entity_poly.type
_entity_poly.pdbx_seq_one_letter_code
_entity_poly.pdbx_strand_id
1 'polypeptide(L)'
;MRGDPVRLTETRAWLHKAALDLKAAAHCLTASPPLSAAVVLALFLMLAGLALPGPAVGASSDARLKEVISTATLLRVRSGGTCHRIPERERVLVEVTDPEQIRTLIAGMKISQIFSGYACKCCGHPTLEFYRGQELLAALGVHHGETLRWAGGPWRGDAELTPAGSDFLTRWLADRGVPEPLAEWERTKALRKKKPGQP
;
A
#
# COMPACT_ATOMS: atom_id res chain seq x y z
N MET A 1 -36.36 19.61 -1.39
CA MET A 1 -35.24 19.86 -0.47
C MET A 1 -34.88 21.33 -0.57
N ARG A 2 -35.11 22.12 0.50
CA ARG A 2 -34.67 23.53 0.54
C ARG A 2 -33.24 23.52 1.03
N GLY A 3 -32.31 24.04 0.21
CA GLY A 3 -30.91 24.16 0.58
C GLY A 3 -30.76 25.09 1.79
N ASP A 4 -29.87 24.72 2.71
CA ASP A 4 -29.53 25.49 3.90
C ASP A 4 -28.97 26.87 3.49
N PRO A 5 -29.68 27.98 3.77
CA PRO A 5 -29.27 29.32 3.33
C PRO A 5 -27.96 29.79 3.96
N VAL A 6 -27.56 29.21 5.10
CA VAL A 6 -26.30 29.55 5.81
C VAL A 6 -25.08 29.11 4.99
N ARG A 7 -25.16 27.97 4.28
CA ARG A 7 -24.05 27.49 3.45
C ARG A 7 -23.83 28.33 2.19
N LEU A 8 -24.87 28.97 1.68
CA LEU A 8 -24.79 29.77 0.45
C LEU A 8 -24.15 31.14 0.68
N THR A 9 -24.38 31.76 1.84
CA THR A 9 -23.78 33.05 2.20
C THR A 9 -22.29 32.89 2.52
N GLU A 10 -21.91 31.84 3.22
CA GLU A 10 -20.50 31.50 3.50
C GLU A 10 -19.71 31.21 2.22
N THR A 11 -20.31 30.48 1.28
CA THR A 11 -19.69 30.17 -0.02
C THR A 11 -19.44 31.45 -0.84
N ARG A 12 -20.39 32.39 -0.85
CA ARG A 12 -20.22 33.68 -1.56
C ARG A 12 -19.12 34.54 -0.94
N ALA A 13 -19.06 34.60 0.38
CA ALA A 13 -18.01 35.34 1.08
C ALA A 13 -16.61 34.78 0.78
N TRP A 14 -16.49 33.45 0.76
CA TRP A 14 -15.24 32.78 0.43
C TRP A 14 -14.79 33.03 -1.03
N LEU A 15 -15.70 32.90 -2.00
CA LEU A 15 -15.41 33.17 -3.41
C LEU A 15 -15.02 34.63 -3.67
N HIS A 16 -15.69 35.57 -2.99
CA HIS A 16 -15.35 36.99 -3.10
C HIS A 16 -13.94 37.29 -2.57
N LYS A 17 -13.58 36.71 -1.41
CA LYS A 17 -12.23 36.84 -0.86
C LYS A 17 -11.18 36.23 -1.81
N ALA A 18 -11.41 35.02 -2.32
CA ALA A 18 -10.50 34.37 -3.25
C ALA A 18 -10.27 35.20 -4.53
N ALA A 19 -11.32 35.83 -5.07
CA ALA A 19 -11.21 36.71 -6.23
C ALA A 19 -10.39 37.98 -5.94
N LEU A 20 -10.51 38.56 -4.74
CA LEU A 20 -9.69 39.70 -4.32
C LEU A 20 -8.22 39.31 -4.13
N ASP A 21 -7.96 38.15 -3.50
CA ASP A 21 -6.61 37.62 -3.30
C ASP A 21 -5.92 37.36 -4.66
N LEU A 22 -6.65 36.84 -5.66
CA LEU A 22 -6.13 36.63 -7.03
C LEU A 22 -5.78 37.95 -7.73
N LYS A 23 -6.63 38.98 -7.60
CA LYS A 23 -6.38 40.31 -8.17
C LYS A 23 -5.18 40.99 -7.50
N ALA A 24 -5.03 40.85 -6.19
CA ALA A 24 -3.87 41.37 -5.47
C ALA A 24 -2.57 40.70 -5.94
N ALA A 25 -2.57 39.37 -6.11
CA ALA A 25 -1.42 38.63 -6.64
C ALA A 25 -1.03 39.04 -8.08
N ALA A 26 -2.03 39.34 -8.93
CA ALA A 26 -1.78 39.81 -10.29
C ALA A 26 -1.07 41.18 -10.34
N HIS A 27 -1.39 42.08 -9.40
CA HIS A 27 -0.70 43.39 -9.30
C HIS A 27 0.76 43.27 -8.87
N CYS A 28 1.11 42.27 -8.04
CA CYS A 28 2.50 42.00 -7.67
C CYS A 28 3.36 41.52 -8.86
N LEU A 29 2.75 40.84 -9.85
CA LEU A 29 3.46 40.35 -11.04
C LEU A 29 3.81 41.47 -12.03
N THR A 30 3.06 42.58 -12.04
CA THR A 30 3.31 43.72 -12.95
C THR A 30 4.41 44.68 -12.48
N ALA A 31 4.93 44.52 -11.25
CA ALA A 31 5.92 45.41 -10.66
C ALA A 31 7.35 44.83 -10.64
N SER A 32 7.59 43.70 -11.31
CA SER A 32 8.93 43.11 -11.37
C SER A 32 9.77 43.74 -12.49
N PRO A 33 11.04 44.11 -12.25
CA PRO A 33 11.94 44.58 -13.29
C PRO A 33 12.11 43.50 -14.37
N PRO A 34 12.46 43.87 -15.63
CA PRO A 34 12.70 42.89 -16.67
C PRO A 34 13.77 41.90 -16.19
N LEU A 35 13.41 40.61 -16.23
CA LEU A 35 14.31 39.53 -15.87
C LEU A 35 15.58 39.65 -16.74
N SER A 36 16.75 39.57 -16.11
CA SER A 36 18.01 39.64 -16.85
C SER A 36 18.08 38.52 -17.89
N ALA A 37 18.85 38.72 -18.96
CA ALA A 37 19.01 37.72 -20.02
C ALA A 37 19.43 36.32 -19.48
N ALA A 38 20.11 36.28 -18.32
CA ALA A 38 20.47 35.04 -17.64
C ALA A 38 19.26 34.28 -17.09
N VAL A 39 18.22 34.96 -16.60
CA VAL A 39 16.99 34.33 -16.09
C VAL A 39 16.10 33.85 -17.24
N VAL A 40 16.05 34.59 -18.35
CA VAL A 40 15.36 34.16 -19.57
C VAL A 40 16.02 32.90 -20.16
N LEU A 41 17.35 32.83 -20.15
CA LEU A 41 18.09 31.64 -20.60
C LEU A 41 17.85 30.43 -19.68
N ALA A 42 17.79 30.63 -18.36
CA ALA A 42 17.46 29.57 -17.41
C ALA A 42 16.02 29.04 -17.59
N LEU A 43 15.07 29.92 -17.88
CA LEU A 43 13.69 29.55 -18.22
C LEU A 43 13.60 28.82 -19.57
N PHE A 44 14.38 29.24 -20.56
CA PHE A 44 14.47 28.55 -21.86
C PHE A 44 15.08 27.15 -21.71
N LEU A 45 16.08 26.96 -20.86
CA LEU A 45 16.64 25.64 -20.58
C LEU A 45 15.67 24.73 -19.81
N MET A 46 14.81 25.28 -18.96
CA MET A 46 13.73 24.50 -18.33
C MET A 46 12.60 24.13 -19.30
N LEU A 47 12.32 24.95 -20.31
CA LEU A 47 11.30 24.67 -21.34
C LEU A 47 11.84 23.81 -22.50
N ALA A 48 13.15 23.80 -22.75
CA ALA A 48 13.79 23.07 -23.85
C ALA A 48 14.07 21.58 -23.55
N GLY A 49 13.53 21.01 -22.47
CA GLY A 49 13.40 19.56 -22.36
C GLY A 49 14.71 18.78 -22.24
N LEU A 50 15.62 19.18 -21.34
CA LEU A 50 16.31 18.14 -20.60
C LEU A 50 15.30 17.52 -19.63
N ALA A 51 14.65 16.46 -20.10
CA ALA A 51 13.92 15.54 -19.23
C ALA A 51 14.93 14.96 -18.25
N LEU A 52 15.16 15.65 -17.14
CA LEU A 52 15.62 15.00 -15.92
C LEU A 52 14.65 13.84 -15.71
N PRO A 53 15.14 12.59 -15.59
CA PRO A 53 14.25 11.51 -15.21
C PRO A 53 13.55 11.95 -13.95
N GLY A 54 12.22 12.12 -14.02
CA GLY A 54 11.41 12.32 -12.83
C GLY A 54 11.78 11.24 -11.83
N PRO A 55 11.65 11.48 -10.50
CA PRO A 55 11.92 10.45 -9.51
C PRO A 55 11.18 9.20 -9.96
N ALA A 56 11.92 8.13 -10.23
CA ALA A 56 11.35 6.87 -10.67
C ALA A 56 10.17 6.60 -9.74
N VAL A 57 8.97 6.51 -10.31
CA VAL A 57 7.77 6.11 -9.57
C VAL A 57 8.20 4.90 -8.77
N GLY A 58 8.32 5.08 -7.45
CA GLY A 58 8.98 4.09 -6.60
C GLY A 58 8.33 2.73 -6.83
N ALA A 59 9.15 1.67 -6.90
CA ALA A 59 8.64 0.34 -7.18
C ALA A 59 7.40 0.05 -6.31
N SER A 60 6.36 -0.40 -6.98
CA SER A 60 5.08 -0.83 -6.43
C SER A 60 5.29 -1.76 -5.22
N SER A 61 4.41 -1.72 -4.21
CA SER A 61 4.55 -2.58 -3.01
C SER A 61 4.71 -4.06 -3.39
N ASP A 62 3.96 -4.49 -4.41
CA ASP A 62 4.03 -5.82 -5.03
C ASP A 62 5.40 -6.11 -5.66
N ALA A 63 5.87 -5.20 -6.54
CA ALA A 63 7.12 -5.36 -7.26
C ALA A 63 8.31 -5.42 -6.29
N ARG A 64 8.32 -4.54 -5.28
CA ARG A 64 9.37 -4.50 -4.27
C ARG A 64 9.38 -5.77 -3.42
N LEU A 65 8.22 -6.27 -3.00
CA LEU A 65 8.16 -7.51 -2.25
C LEU A 65 8.68 -8.68 -3.09
N LYS A 66 8.18 -8.81 -4.32
CA LYS A 66 8.58 -9.89 -5.24
C LYS A 66 10.06 -9.86 -5.56
N GLU A 67 10.64 -8.68 -5.75
CA GLU A 67 12.09 -8.50 -5.89
C GLU A 67 12.84 -9.18 -4.73
N VAL A 68 12.49 -8.86 -3.49
CA VAL A 68 13.16 -9.39 -2.29
C VAL A 68 12.96 -10.90 -2.12
N ILE A 69 11.73 -11.41 -2.25
CA ILE A 69 11.44 -12.81 -1.95
C ILE A 69 11.62 -13.76 -3.14
N SER A 70 11.95 -13.25 -4.34
CA SER A 70 12.15 -14.06 -5.56
C SER A 70 13.23 -15.13 -5.42
N THR A 71 14.21 -14.90 -4.54
CA THR A 71 15.33 -15.83 -4.27
C THR A 71 15.10 -16.71 -3.05
N ALA A 72 13.89 -16.71 -2.49
CA ALA A 72 13.56 -17.53 -1.33
C ALA A 72 13.67 -19.03 -1.67
N THR A 73 14.37 -19.76 -0.81
CA THR A 73 14.53 -21.22 -0.89
C THR A 73 13.74 -21.96 0.20
N LEU A 74 13.21 -21.21 1.17
CA LEU A 74 12.42 -21.74 2.28
C LEU A 74 11.31 -20.75 2.62
N LEU A 75 10.10 -21.25 2.72
CA LEU A 75 8.96 -20.56 3.33
C LEU A 75 8.62 -21.25 4.65
N ARG A 76 8.46 -20.45 5.70
CA ARG A 76 7.96 -20.92 6.99
C ARG A 76 6.74 -20.12 7.40
N VAL A 77 5.64 -20.80 7.69
CA VAL A 77 4.44 -20.18 8.25
C VAL A 77 4.51 -20.38 9.76
N ARG A 78 4.55 -19.29 10.52
CA ARG A 78 4.59 -19.31 11.98
C ARG A 78 3.29 -18.81 12.58
N SER A 79 2.95 -19.35 13.74
CA SER A 79 1.88 -18.82 14.57
C SER A 79 2.20 -17.40 15.04
N GLY A 80 1.16 -16.65 15.44
CA GLY A 80 1.32 -15.24 15.79
C GLY A 80 1.32 -14.33 14.56
N GLY A 81 1.50 -13.04 14.82
CA GLY A 81 1.46 -11.97 13.83
C GLY A 81 2.76 -11.18 13.81
N THR A 82 2.74 -9.95 13.31
CA THR A 82 3.95 -9.12 13.19
C THR A 82 4.18 -8.12 14.31
N CYS A 83 3.20 -7.89 15.21
CA CYS A 83 3.46 -7.16 16.46
C CYS A 83 3.64 -8.07 17.67
N HIS A 84 4.53 -7.63 18.59
CA HIS A 84 4.85 -8.30 19.86
C HIS A 84 5.27 -9.77 19.70
N ARG A 85 6.05 -10.06 18.66
CA ARG A 85 6.58 -11.40 18.40
C ARG A 85 7.50 -11.86 19.52
N ILE A 86 7.34 -13.12 19.89
CA ILE A 86 8.22 -13.83 20.82
C ILE A 86 8.59 -15.14 20.12
N PRO A 87 9.65 -15.14 19.29
CA PRO A 87 9.98 -16.26 18.40
C PRO A 87 10.00 -17.61 19.09
N GLU A 88 10.47 -17.68 20.35
CA GLU A 88 10.59 -18.90 21.15
C GLU A 88 9.23 -19.52 21.51
N ARG A 89 8.16 -18.72 21.51
CA ARG A 89 6.78 -19.17 21.80
C ARG A 89 5.96 -19.43 20.55
N GLU A 90 6.46 -19.06 19.39
CA GLU A 90 5.78 -19.27 18.12
C GLU A 90 6.02 -20.68 17.60
N ARG A 91 4.98 -21.29 17.06
CA ARG A 91 5.02 -22.61 16.45
C ARG A 91 5.20 -22.49 14.95
N VAL A 92 5.97 -23.39 14.36
CA VAL A 92 5.97 -23.60 12.91
C VAL A 92 4.69 -24.37 12.56
N LEU A 93 3.85 -23.77 11.74
CA LEU A 93 2.60 -24.36 11.26
C LEU A 93 2.80 -25.08 9.93
N VAL A 94 3.60 -24.49 9.04
CA VAL A 94 3.91 -25.03 7.73
C VAL A 94 5.37 -24.70 7.40
N GLU A 95 6.05 -25.65 6.78
CA GLU A 95 7.36 -25.43 6.18
C GLU A 95 7.35 -25.93 4.73
N VAL A 96 7.86 -25.12 3.80
CA VAL A 96 7.91 -25.44 2.37
C VAL A 96 9.30 -25.13 1.85
N THR A 97 9.96 -26.15 1.28
CA THR A 97 11.27 -26.06 0.64
C THR A 97 11.21 -26.30 -0.87
N ASP A 98 10.05 -26.71 -1.39
CA ASP A 98 9.83 -26.91 -2.82
C ASP A 98 9.79 -25.54 -3.53
N PRO A 99 10.76 -25.26 -4.43
CA PRO A 99 10.86 -23.98 -5.10
C PRO A 99 9.64 -23.67 -5.98
N GLU A 100 8.96 -24.68 -6.55
CA GLU A 100 7.76 -24.43 -7.36
C GLU A 100 6.58 -23.99 -6.50
N GLN A 101 6.41 -24.57 -5.33
CA GLN A 101 5.38 -24.14 -4.38
C GLN A 101 5.63 -22.73 -3.87
N ILE A 102 6.90 -22.38 -3.58
CA ILE A 102 7.29 -21.03 -3.17
C ILE A 102 7.02 -20.03 -4.30
N ARG A 103 7.44 -20.34 -5.55
CA ARG A 103 7.15 -19.50 -6.72
C ARG A 103 5.66 -19.31 -6.95
N THR A 104 4.89 -20.38 -6.84
CA THR A 104 3.44 -20.37 -7.00
C THR A 104 2.79 -19.47 -5.95
N LEU A 105 3.22 -19.56 -4.68
CA LEU A 105 2.75 -18.68 -3.63
C LEU A 105 3.05 -17.21 -3.93
N ILE A 106 4.31 -16.89 -4.27
CA ILE A 106 4.76 -15.53 -4.58
C ILE A 106 3.97 -14.94 -5.74
N ALA A 107 3.72 -15.73 -6.79
CA ALA A 107 2.94 -15.30 -7.95
C ALA A 107 1.46 -15.06 -7.61
N GLY A 108 0.89 -15.86 -6.70
CA GLY A 108 -0.50 -15.75 -6.30
C GLY A 108 -0.79 -14.65 -5.26
N MET A 109 0.20 -14.21 -4.48
CA MET A 109 0.09 -13.05 -3.57
C MET A 109 0.06 -11.72 -4.35
N LYS A 110 -1.07 -11.45 -5.01
CA LYS A 110 -1.27 -10.24 -5.81
C LYS A 110 -1.70 -9.06 -4.95
N ILE A 111 -0.83 -8.05 -4.83
CA ILE A 111 -1.07 -6.84 -4.03
C ILE A 111 -1.68 -5.72 -4.89
N SER A 112 -2.70 -5.06 -4.35
CA SER A 112 -3.36 -3.89 -4.92
C SER A 112 -2.45 -2.67 -4.86
N GLN A 113 -2.36 -1.92 -5.97
CA GLN A 113 -1.55 -0.70 -6.07
C GLN A 113 -2.27 0.55 -5.57
N ILE A 114 -3.59 0.49 -5.47
CA ILE A 114 -4.45 1.65 -5.22
C ILE A 114 -4.65 1.86 -3.72
N PHE A 115 -4.64 0.77 -2.95
CA PHE A 115 -5.00 0.77 -1.54
C PHE A 115 -3.85 0.17 -0.72
N SER A 116 -2.91 1.03 -0.34
CA SER A 116 -1.82 0.66 0.57
C SER A 116 -1.51 1.84 1.50
N GLY A 117 -1.11 1.54 2.74
CA GLY A 117 -0.72 2.57 3.72
C GLY A 117 -1.67 2.78 4.90
N TYR A 118 -2.81 2.07 4.96
CA TYR A 118 -3.56 1.92 6.20
C TYR A 118 -2.91 0.86 7.09
N ALA A 119 -3.06 0.95 8.41
CA ALA A 119 -2.56 -0.06 9.35
C ALA A 119 -3.70 -0.61 10.20
N CYS A 120 -3.97 -1.92 10.11
CA CYS A 120 -4.82 -2.62 11.05
C CYS A 120 -4.25 -2.47 12.47
N LYS A 121 -5.11 -2.25 13.46
CA LYS A 121 -4.72 -2.26 14.89
C LYS A 121 -4.46 -3.66 15.45
N CYS A 122 -4.69 -4.69 14.65
CA CYS A 122 -4.42 -6.09 14.99
C CYS A 122 -2.95 -6.46 14.73
N CYS A 123 -2.46 -7.52 15.39
CA CYS A 123 -1.14 -8.09 15.09
C CYS A 123 -1.11 -8.97 13.85
N GLY A 124 -2.28 -9.40 13.36
CA GLY A 124 -2.37 -10.39 12.28
C GLY A 124 -2.09 -11.81 12.78
N HIS A 125 -2.39 -12.78 11.93
CA HIS A 125 -2.09 -14.20 12.09
C HIS A 125 -2.44 -14.95 10.78
N PRO A 126 -1.60 -15.86 10.26
CA PRO A 126 -0.22 -16.20 10.68
C PRO A 126 0.83 -15.21 10.16
N THR A 127 2.12 -15.50 10.39
CA THR A 127 3.25 -14.83 9.76
C THR A 127 3.91 -15.73 8.71
N LEU A 128 4.11 -15.22 7.50
CA LEU A 128 4.83 -15.87 6.41
C LEU A 128 6.27 -15.37 6.41
N GLU A 129 7.24 -16.26 6.60
CA GLU A 129 8.66 -15.94 6.60
C GLU A 129 9.33 -16.57 5.39
N PHE A 130 9.99 -15.73 4.59
CA PHE A 130 10.74 -16.14 3.42
C PHE A 130 12.23 -16.09 3.73
N TYR A 131 12.92 -17.19 3.44
CA TYR A 131 14.34 -17.35 3.72
C TYR A 131 15.12 -17.71 2.47
N ARG A 132 16.38 -17.29 2.42
CA ARG A 132 17.42 -17.82 1.53
C ARG A 132 18.49 -18.48 2.37
N GLY A 133 18.52 -19.81 2.39
CA GLY A 133 19.30 -20.55 3.38
C GLY A 133 18.88 -20.17 4.80
N GLN A 134 19.76 -19.53 5.57
CA GLN A 134 19.48 -19.06 6.94
C GLN A 134 19.11 -17.56 7.02
N GLU A 135 19.21 -16.83 5.92
CA GLU A 135 18.91 -15.40 5.87
C GLU A 135 17.40 -15.17 5.74
N LEU A 136 16.81 -14.42 6.67
CA LEU A 136 15.42 -13.98 6.58
C LEU A 136 15.30 -12.82 5.58
N LEU A 137 14.64 -13.06 4.46
CA LEU A 137 14.41 -12.06 3.41
C LEU A 137 13.23 -11.14 3.76
N ALA A 138 12.12 -11.72 4.22
CA ALA A 138 10.91 -10.99 4.58
C ALA A 138 10.06 -11.77 5.58
N ALA A 139 9.39 -11.04 6.48
CA ALA A 139 8.35 -11.56 7.36
C ALA A 139 7.04 -10.78 7.14
N LEU A 140 6.00 -11.47 6.67
CA LEU A 140 4.71 -10.90 6.31
C LEU A 140 3.61 -11.39 7.25
N GLY A 141 3.02 -10.50 8.03
CA GLY A 141 1.83 -10.81 8.82
C GLY A 141 0.60 -10.80 7.94
N VAL A 142 -0.26 -11.82 8.05
CA VAL A 142 -1.55 -11.86 7.37
C VAL A 142 -2.60 -11.24 8.29
N HIS A 143 -3.31 -10.23 7.81
CA HIS A 143 -4.35 -9.54 8.56
C HIS A 143 -5.69 -9.76 7.88
N HIS A 144 -6.61 -10.43 8.58
CA HIS A 144 -7.99 -10.67 8.13
C HIS A 144 -8.10 -11.40 6.78
N GLY A 145 -7.04 -12.09 6.35
CA GLY A 145 -6.95 -12.70 5.03
C GLY A 145 -6.94 -11.69 3.86
N GLU A 146 -6.74 -10.41 4.15
CA GLU A 146 -6.94 -9.30 3.19
C GLU A 146 -5.72 -8.43 3.00
N THR A 147 -4.96 -8.19 4.07
CA THR A 147 -3.79 -7.31 3.99
C THR A 147 -2.57 -8.01 4.53
N LEU A 148 -1.41 -7.60 4.01
CA LEU A 148 -0.11 -8.06 4.43
C LEU A 148 0.63 -6.92 5.13
N ARG A 149 1.31 -7.23 6.23
CA ARG A 149 2.22 -6.31 6.91
C ARG A 149 3.64 -6.82 6.80
N TRP A 150 4.53 -6.05 6.17
CA TRP A 150 5.95 -6.39 6.11
C TRP A 150 6.69 -5.88 7.34
N ALA A 151 6.98 -6.77 8.28
CA ALA A 151 7.73 -6.43 9.49
C ALA A 151 9.15 -5.97 9.14
N GLY A 152 9.51 -4.74 9.52
CA GLY A 152 10.81 -4.14 9.20
C GLY A 152 11.04 -3.84 7.72
N GLY A 153 10.01 -4.00 6.88
CA GLY A 153 10.08 -3.72 5.45
C GLY A 153 9.89 -2.24 5.12
N PRO A 154 10.06 -1.86 3.83
CA PRO A 154 9.96 -0.47 3.39
C PRO A 154 8.51 0.03 3.23
N TRP A 155 7.50 -0.82 3.47
CA TRP A 155 6.11 -0.41 3.35
C TRP A 155 5.72 0.57 4.45
N ARG A 156 5.00 1.63 4.07
CA ARG A 156 4.51 2.65 5.03
C ARG A 156 3.33 2.16 5.89
N GLY A 157 2.74 1.01 5.56
CA GLY A 157 1.60 0.42 6.24
C GLY A 157 1.30 -0.95 5.65
N ASP A 158 0.08 -1.43 5.89
CA ASP A 158 -0.38 -2.70 5.34
C ASP A 158 -0.66 -2.54 3.84
N ALA A 159 -0.31 -3.57 3.08
CA ALA A 159 -0.59 -3.68 1.67
C ALA A 159 -1.82 -4.57 1.45
N GLU A 160 -2.84 -4.04 0.78
CA GLU A 160 -4.05 -4.80 0.49
C GLU A 160 -3.80 -5.81 -0.64
N LEU A 161 -4.27 -7.04 -0.46
CA LEU A 161 -4.33 -8.04 -1.51
C LEU A 161 -5.52 -7.74 -2.42
N THR A 162 -5.36 -7.98 -3.72
CA THR A 162 -6.51 -8.06 -4.62
C THR A 162 -7.46 -9.18 -4.15
N PRO A 163 -8.78 -9.13 -4.46
CA PRO A 163 -9.70 -10.20 -4.07
C PRO A 163 -9.24 -11.60 -4.49
N ALA A 164 -8.66 -11.72 -5.69
CA ALA A 164 -8.07 -12.97 -6.18
C ALA A 164 -6.82 -13.39 -5.38
N GLY A 165 -6.00 -12.42 -4.95
CA GLY A 165 -4.84 -12.68 -4.09
C GLY A 165 -5.24 -13.16 -2.70
N SER A 166 -6.27 -12.55 -2.10
CA SER A 166 -6.84 -12.99 -0.82
C SER A 166 -7.42 -14.39 -0.91
N ASP A 167 -8.25 -14.67 -1.93
CA ASP A 167 -8.81 -16.00 -2.16
C ASP A 167 -7.70 -17.05 -2.34
N PHE A 168 -6.69 -16.74 -3.15
CA PHE A 168 -5.56 -17.64 -3.39
C PHE A 168 -4.78 -17.91 -2.10
N LEU A 169 -4.30 -16.87 -1.41
CA LEU A 169 -3.44 -17.02 -0.24
C LEU A 169 -4.15 -17.77 0.88
N THR A 170 -5.39 -17.39 1.17
CA THR A 170 -6.14 -17.96 2.29
C THR A 170 -6.49 -19.42 2.05
N ARG A 171 -6.83 -19.82 0.82
CA ARG A 171 -7.02 -21.23 0.46
C ARG A 171 -5.72 -22.01 0.49
N TRP A 172 -4.63 -21.44 -0.05
CA TRP A 172 -3.31 -22.08 -0.03
C TRP A 172 -2.86 -22.42 1.40
N LEU A 173 -3.16 -21.55 2.37
CA LEU A 173 -2.93 -21.76 3.80
C LEU A 173 -3.88 -22.79 4.40
N ALA A 174 -5.18 -22.72 4.08
CA ALA A 174 -6.18 -23.66 4.57
C ALA A 174 -5.88 -25.11 4.13
N ASP A 175 -5.49 -25.29 2.87
CA ASP A 175 -5.09 -26.59 2.30
C ASP A 175 -3.87 -27.19 3.02
N ARG A 176 -3.13 -26.37 3.78
CA ARG A 176 -1.95 -26.77 4.57
C ARG A 176 -2.21 -26.74 6.08
N GLY A 177 -3.47 -26.74 6.49
CA GLY A 177 -3.86 -26.85 7.90
C GLY A 177 -3.85 -25.53 8.68
N VAL A 178 -3.86 -24.39 7.99
CA VAL A 178 -3.99 -23.05 8.60
C VAL A 178 -5.28 -22.38 8.09
N PRO A 179 -6.47 -22.84 8.55
CA PRO A 179 -7.76 -22.43 7.99
C PRO A 179 -8.24 -21.05 8.46
N GLU A 180 -7.66 -20.50 9.52
CA GLU A 180 -8.15 -19.28 10.18
C GLU A 180 -8.24 -18.09 9.22
N PRO A 181 -7.22 -17.76 8.41
CA PRO A 181 -7.28 -16.65 7.46
C PRO A 181 -8.41 -16.78 6.44
N LEU A 182 -8.70 -18.00 5.96
CA LEU A 182 -9.81 -18.25 5.05
C LEU A 182 -11.16 -18.00 5.73
N ALA A 183 -11.32 -18.49 6.97
CA ALA A 183 -12.53 -18.25 7.73
C ALA A 183 -12.75 -16.74 8.00
N GLU A 184 -11.68 -15.97 8.25
CA GLU A 184 -11.78 -14.52 8.41
C GLU A 184 -12.19 -13.83 7.10
N TRP A 185 -11.52 -14.17 6.00
CA TRP A 185 -11.78 -13.59 4.69
C TRP A 185 -13.20 -13.84 4.21
N GLU A 186 -13.72 -15.06 4.36
CA GLU A 186 -15.10 -15.40 4.00
C GLU A 186 -16.12 -14.61 4.84
N ARG A 187 -15.84 -14.39 6.13
CA ARG A 187 -16.68 -13.51 6.97
C ARG A 187 -16.70 -12.09 6.45
N THR A 188 -15.55 -11.51 6.11
CA THR A 188 -15.50 -10.12 5.60
C THR A 188 -16.18 -9.99 4.24
N LYS A 189 -15.98 -10.94 3.33
CA LYS A 189 -16.72 -10.99 2.05
C LYS A 189 -18.23 -11.02 2.27
N ALA A 190 -18.71 -11.85 3.19
CA ALA A 190 -20.13 -11.93 3.52
C ALA A 190 -20.67 -10.61 4.09
N LEU A 191 -19.91 -9.92 4.94
CA LEU A 191 -20.28 -8.61 5.50
C LEU A 191 -20.33 -7.52 4.42
N ARG A 192 -19.37 -7.49 3.49
CA ARG A 192 -19.34 -6.55 2.36
C ARG A 192 -20.55 -6.75 1.43
N LYS A 193 -20.91 -8.00 1.13
CA LYS A 193 -22.12 -8.31 0.33
C LYS A 193 -23.42 -7.85 1.00
N LYS A 194 -23.49 -7.88 2.33
CA LYS A 194 -24.66 -7.43 3.10
C LYS A 194 -24.78 -5.90 3.20
N LYS A 195 -23.72 -5.15 2.92
CA LYS A 195 -23.72 -3.68 2.87
C LYS A 195 -23.47 -3.15 1.45
N PRO A 196 -24.37 -3.38 0.47
CA PRO A 196 -24.23 -2.74 -0.81
C PRO A 196 -24.46 -1.22 -0.65
N GLY A 197 -23.46 -0.40 -0.97
CA GLY A 197 -23.63 1.05 -1.16
C GLY A 197 -23.06 2.01 -0.11
N GLN A 198 -21.98 1.66 0.60
CA GLN A 198 -21.24 2.67 1.37
C GLN A 198 -20.07 3.19 0.51
N PRO A 199 -20.09 4.47 0.08
CA PRO A 199 -19.02 5.07 -0.73
C PRO A 199 -17.70 5.17 0.05
#